data_AF-A0A3N8G4Q6-F1
#
_entry.id   AF-A0A3N8G4Q6-F1
#
_cell.length_a   1.000
_cell.length_b   1.000
_cell.length_c   1.000
_cell.angle_alpha   90.00
_cell.angle_beta   90.00
_cell.angle_gamma   90.00
#
_symmetry.space_group_name_H-M   'P 1'
#
loop_
_entity.id
_entity.type
_entity.pdbx_description
1 polymer ?
#
loop_
_entity_poly.entity_id
_entity_poly.type
_entity_poly.pdbx_seq_one_letter_code
_entity_poly.pdbx_strand_id
1 'polypeptide(L)'
;MRKIIFVIVALSAFQSINAYAQLSGQVLPDRTSFEDVFAATNKFYPGQRLHIVVEGQIDANHRYWQDRECSWFGLSCHYVDRESSNLMGVSRLPLLMSLEPVEVLSAPAQIYQAQWYANSGARHLPVAADGIYDFVIKIPNADTSIDAFSSATVLRAVVADRYDGDTPIDRGQCHNRPPQCSSGSYKVTVDVHNDERLRLLTELLKKKRSTGEILSRDVMDPLFVQDGHVKADIANVLFEHANAFYKGETNDVRRDYLTIVSFASGLDPTRGDMLNEIAATYIALGEFTAATADVKKALDVSKANYDKEPSPREPDTVITLAKTLGLKASIWVQERGAMVGTDLMVAVGLYREAADYCNKEAATARSAADKARLYNCAKDHLIDAGRTLAMLRTRENLILADQLLTEAQIAARNSVDSN
;
A
#
# COMPACT_ATOMS: atom_id res chain seq x y z
N MET A 1 16.99 -14.01 -50.58
CA MET A 1 17.73 -13.43 -49.43
C MET A 1 16.76 -13.25 -48.28
N ARG A 2 16.94 -14.05 -47.21
CA ARG A 2 16.17 -14.00 -45.96
C ARG A 2 16.53 -12.72 -45.21
N LYS A 3 15.54 -11.92 -44.80
CA LYS A 3 15.71 -10.88 -43.78
C LYS A 3 14.98 -11.33 -42.51
N ILE A 4 15.77 -11.80 -41.56
CA ILE A 4 15.41 -12.00 -40.16
C ILE A 4 15.40 -10.59 -39.54
N ILE A 5 14.24 -10.14 -39.07
CA ILE A 5 14.16 -8.97 -38.18
C ILE A 5 13.98 -9.53 -36.78
N PHE A 6 15.01 -9.32 -35.96
CA PHE A 6 15.04 -9.63 -34.55
C PHE A 6 13.97 -8.79 -33.81
N VAL A 7 13.04 -9.47 -33.15
CA VAL A 7 12.19 -8.87 -32.12
C VAL A 7 13.02 -8.86 -30.84
N ILE A 8 13.47 -7.68 -30.42
CA ILE A 8 14.02 -7.46 -29.08
C ILE A 8 12.82 -7.43 -28.13
N VAL A 9 12.58 -8.56 -27.46
CA VAL A 9 11.70 -8.61 -26.28
C VAL A 9 12.51 -8.00 -25.13
N ALA A 10 12.17 -6.78 -24.75
CA ALA A 10 12.62 -6.21 -23.49
C ALA A 10 11.98 -7.01 -22.35
N LEU A 11 12.75 -7.93 -21.74
CA LEU A 11 12.47 -8.41 -20.41
C LEU A 11 12.69 -7.24 -19.43
N SER A 12 11.64 -6.47 -19.18
CA SER A 12 11.53 -5.72 -17.94
C SER A 12 11.31 -6.74 -16.82
N ALA A 13 12.42 -7.18 -16.22
CA ALA A 13 12.38 -7.81 -14.92
C ALA A 13 11.72 -6.81 -13.96
N PHE A 14 10.52 -7.13 -13.49
CA PHE A 14 9.87 -6.46 -12.36
C PHE A 14 10.72 -6.71 -11.11
N GLN A 15 11.79 -5.92 -10.94
CA GLN A 15 12.27 -5.60 -9.61
C GLN A 15 11.36 -4.47 -9.14
N SER A 16 10.32 -4.81 -8.39
CA SER A 16 9.67 -3.83 -7.53
C SER A 16 10.72 -3.40 -6.52
N ILE A 17 11.43 -2.31 -6.84
CA ILE A 17 12.19 -1.59 -5.82
C ILE A 17 11.11 -1.14 -4.84
N ASN A 18 11.09 -1.75 -3.65
CA ASN A 18 10.29 -1.27 -2.54
C ASN A 18 10.82 0.13 -2.24
N ALA A 19 10.13 1.12 -2.78
CA ALA A 19 10.42 2.52 -2.60
C ALA A 19 9.35 3.08 -1.67
N TYR A 20 9.78 3.90 -0.73
CA TYR A 20 8.88 4.72 0.07
C TYR A 20 8.04 5.63 -0.83
N ALA A 21 6.87 6.02 -0.33
CA ALA A 21 6.04 6.97 -1.06
C ALA A 21 6.73 8.34 -1.08
N GLN A 22 6.92 8.89 -2.28
CA GLN A 22 7.64 10.16 -2.48
C GLN A 22 6.74 11.19 -3.17
N LEU A 23 6.83 12.45 -2.72
CA LEU A 23 6.20 13.61 -3.33
C LEU A 23 7.23 14.67 -3.68
N SER A 24 6.99 15.41 -4.76
CA SER A 24 7.79 16.59 -5.09
C SER A 24 6.91 17.75 -5.53
N GLY A 25 7.30 18.95 -5.12
CA GLY A 25 6.61 20.21 -5.38
C GLY A 25 7.61 21.34 -5.56
N GLN A 26 7.12 22.49 -6.02
CA GLN A 26 7.93 23.68 -6.22
C GLN A 26 7.33 24.87 -5.47
N VAL A 27 8.21 25.69 -4.90
CA VAL A 27 7.83 26.93 -4.24
C VAL A 27 8.57 28.09 -4.91
N LEU A 28 7.80 29.07 -5.35
CA LEU A 28 8.29 30.25 -6.07
C LEU A 28 8.50 31.43 -5.11
N PRO A 29 9.43 32.35 -5.41
CA PRO A 29 9.75 33.48 -4.55
C PRO A 29 8.67 34.57 -4.56
N ASP A 30 7.76 34.60 -5.53
CA ASP A 30 6.69 35.61 -5.66
C ASP A 30 5.52 35.39 -4.69
N ARG A 31 5.42 34.22 -4.06
CA ARG A 31 4.43 33.93 -3.00
C ARG A 31 4.63 34.86 -1.81
N THR A 32 3.54 35.47 -1.34
CA THR A 32 3.55 36.38 -0.18
C THR A 32 2.92 35.77 1.08
N SER A 33 2.29 34.61 0.95
CA SER A 33 1.63 33.89 2.04
C SER A 33 1.91 32.39 1.96
N PHE A 34 1.66 31.68 3.07
CA PHE A 34 1.76 30.22 3.10
C PHE A 34 0.74 29.60 2.15
N GLU A 35 1.24 28.93 1.13
CA GLU A 35 0.44 28.21 0.15
C GLU A 35 0.81 26.73 0.16
N ASP A 36 -0.14 25.89 -0.27
CA ASP A 36 0.08 24.45 -0.37
C ASP A 36 1.29 24.16 -1.29
N VAL A 37 2.18 23.26 -0.84
CA VAL A 37 3.37 22.84 -1.61
C VAL A 37 2.99 21.82 -2.67
N PHE A 38 2.01 20.97 -2.35
CA PHE A 38 1.53 19.89 -3.20
C PHE A 38 0.06 20.11 -3.58
N ALA A 39 -0.45 19.32 -4.52
CA ALA A 39 -1.88 19.32 -4.84
C ALA A 39 -2.72 19.02 -3.58
N ALA A 40 -3.92 19.58 -3.50
CA ALA A 40 -4.83 19.46 -2.34
C ALA A 40 -5.19 18.02 -1.92
N THR A 41 -4.94 17.04 -2.79
CA THR A 41 -5.13 15.61 -2.53
C THR A 41 -4.00 14.98 -1.71
N ASN A 42 -2.83 15.63 -1.62
CA ASN A 42 -1.65 15.12 -0.97
C ASN A 42 -1.57 15.69 0.45
N LYS A 43 -2.06 14.88 1.39
CA LYS A 43 -2.09 15.20 2.81
C LYS A 43 -1.28 14.18 3.59
N PHE A 44 -0.89 14.56 4.80
CA PHE A 44 -0.15 13.71 5.72
C PHE A 44 -0.99 13.38 6.94
N TYR A 45 -0.81 12.20 7.50
CA TYR A 45 -1.67 11.63 8.52
C TYR A 45 -0.86 11.09 9.71
N PRO A 46 -1.49 10.83 10.87
CA PRO A 46 -0.82 10.31 12.05
C PRO A 46 0.03 9.07 11.79
N GLY A 47 1.20 9.06 12.41
CA GLY A 47 2.20 8.00 12.31
C GLY A 47 3.08 8.10 11.06
N GLN A 48 2.80 8.99 10.11
CA GLN A 48 3.69 9.20 8.97
C GLN A 48 4.93 9.97 9.40
N ARG A 49 6.10 9.42 9.13
CA ARG A 49 7.37 10.14 9.25
C ARG A 49 7.69 10.80 7.92
N LEU A 50 7.90 12.12 7.96
CA LEU A 50 8.21 12.93 6.80
C LEU A 50 9.70 13.26 6.82
N HIS A 51 10.40 12.82 5.77
CA HIS A 51 11.76 13.27 5.49
C HIS A 51 11.69 14.27 4.33
N ILE A 52 11.85 15.55 4.64
CA ILE A 52 11.71 16.65 3.70
C ILE A 52 13.09 17.16 3.31
N VAL A 53 13.35 17.26 2.02
CA VAL A 53 14.58 17.83 1.46
C VAL A 53 14.20 19.03 0.58
N VAL A 54 14.76 20.20 0.92
CA VAL A 54 14.58 21.44 0.15
C VAL A 54 15.85 21.71 -0.66
N GLU A 55 15.72 21.71 -1.98
CA GLU A 55 16.81 21.93 -2.92
C GLU A 55 16.54 23.14 -3.83
N GLY A 56 17.59 23.67 -4.44
CA GLY A 56 17.50 24.75 -5.41
C GLY A 56 18.03 26.09 -4.90
N GLN A 57 17.88 27.10 -5.74
CA GLN A 57 18.37 28.45 -5.50
C GLN A 57 17.35 29.47 -6.02
N ILE A 58 17.30 30.61 -5.34
CA ILE A 58 16.52 31.78 -5.75
C ILE A 58 17.51 32.87 -6.17
N ASP A 59 17.31 33.44 -7.34
CA ASP A 59 17.99 34.68 -7.75
C ASP A 59 17.25 35.85 -7.09
N ALA A 60 17.71 36.24 -5.91
CA ALA A 60 17.04 37.21 -5.05
C ALA A 60 17.47 38.63 -5.41
N ASN A 61 16.53 39.52 -5.73
CA ASN A 61 16.84 40.90 -6.12
C ASN A 61 17.76 41.00 -7.36
N HIS A 62 17.51 40.16 -8.36
CA HIS A 62 18.12 40.27 -9.68
C HIS A 62 17.94 41.69 -10.22
N ARG A 63 19.01 42.30 -10.75
CA ARG A 63 18.98 43.68 -11.23
C ARG A 63 19.20 43.76 -12.73
N TYR A 64 18.40 44.58 -13.39
CA TYR A 64 18.58 44.97 -14.78
C TYR A 64 18.89 46.47 -14.86
N TRP A 65 19.93 46.84 -15.61
CA TRP A 65 20.25 48.25 -15.88
C TRP A 65 20.84 48.43 -17.27
N GLN A 66 20.90 49.68 -17.73
CA GLN A 66 21.54 50.05 -18.99
C GLN A 66 22.77 50.90 -18.71
N ASP A 67 23.92 50.42 -19.16
CA ASP A 67 25.16 51.20 -19.14
C ASP A 67 25.38 51.85 -20.50
N ARG A 68 25.77 53.13 -20.47
CA ARG A 68 26.18 53.83 -21.68
C ARG A 68 27.65 53.57 -21.93
N GLU A 69 27.95 52.77 -22.94
CA GLU A 69 29.32 52.52 -23.37
C GLU A 69 29.67 53.41 -24.55
N CYS A 70 30.84 54.04 -24.48
CA CYS A 70 31.36 54.89 -25.54
C CYS A 70 32.72 54.38 -26.02
N SER A 71 33.00 54.56 -27.32
CA SER A 71 34.34 54.29 -27.87
C SER A 71 35.42 55.13 -27.18
N TRP A 72 36.70 54.74 -27.33
CA TRP A 72 37.87 55.39 -26.70
C TRP A 72 37.90 56.94 -26.83
N PHE A 73 37.29 57.50 -27.89
CA PHE A 73 37.22 58.95 -28.11
C PHE A 73 35.84 59.57 -27.81
N GLY A 74 34.89 58.82 -27.24
CA GLY A 74 33.53 59.30 -26.97
C GLY A 74 32.66 59.51 -28.21
N LEU A 75 33.13 59.11 -29.40
CA LEU A 75 32.51 59.46 -30.69
C LEU A 75 31.34 58.55 -31.10
N SER A 76 31.23 57.36 -30.50
CA SER A 76 30.08 56.47 -30.69
C SER A 76 29.72 55.89 -29.33
N CYS A 77 28.49 56.17 -28.88
CA CYS A 77 27.96 55.62 -27.64
C CYS A 77 26.72 54.78 -27.93
N HIS A 78 26.59 53.66 -27.27
CA HIS A 78 25.39 52.82 -27.30
C HIS A 78 25.04 52.38 -25.89
N TYR A 79 23.76 52.09 -25.66
CA TYR A 79 23.31 51.51 -24.40
C TYR A 79 23.49 50.01 -24.46
N VAL A 80 24.10 49.46 -23.43
CA VAL A 80 24.29 48.02 -23.25
C VAL A 80 23.45 47.61 -22.07
N ASP A 81 22.54 46.67 -22.29
CA ASP A 81 21.80 46.02 -21.22
C ASP A 81 22.76 45.19 -20.37
N ARG A 82 22.69 45.38 -19.06
CA ARG A 82 23.46 44.65 -18.06
C ARG A 82 22.53 44.00 -17.06
N GLU A 83 23.00 42.91 -16.48
CA GLU A 83 22.29 42.17 -15.46
C GLU A 83 23.23 41.69 -14.36
N SER A 84 22.68 41.53 -13.16
CA SER A 84 23.40 40.96 -12.02
C SER A 84 22.50 40.01 -11.27
N SER A 85 22.93 38.76 -11.19
CA SER A 85 22.31 37.72 -10.38
C SER A 85 22.86 37.70 -8.96
N ASN A 86 22.03 37.25 -8.04
CA ASN A 86 22.32 37.05 -6.63
C ASN A 86 21.67 35.73 -6.18
N LEU A 87 22.30 34.62 -6.59
CA LEU A 87 21.82 33.27 -6.34
C LEU A 87 22.00 32.89 -4.86
N MET A 88 20.87 32.63 -4.20
CA MET A 88 20.78 32.29 -2.78
C MET A 88 20.24 30.88 -2.58
N GLY A 89 20.99 30.07 -1.84
CA GLY A 89 20.53 28.77 -1.33
C GLY A 89 19.68 28.92 -0.06
N VAL A 90 19.09 27.80 0.36
CA VAL A 90 18.18 27.70 1.52
C VAL A 90 18.82 28.19 2.84
N SER A 91 20.14 28.10 2.98
CA SER A 91 20.85 28.55 4.19
C SER A 91 20.86 30.07 4.38
N ARG A 92 20.73 30.84 3.30
CA ARG A 92 20.75 32.31 3.32
C ARG A 92 19.38 32.93 3.09
N LEU A 93 18.55 32.28 2.29
CA LEU A 93 17.16 32.64 2.04
C LEU A 93 16.29 31.41 2.30
N PRO A 94 15.86 31.17 3.55
CA PRO A 94 15.20 29.91 3.89
C PRO A 94 13.79 29.80 3.32
N LEU A 95 13.39 28.55 3.05
CA LEU A 95 12.00 28.21 2.85
C LEU A 95 11.32 28.04 4.21
N LEU A 96 10.28 28.82 4.47
CA LEU A 96 9.47 28.71 5.68
C LEU A 96 8.35 27.73 5.40
N MET A 97 8.15 26.76 6.29
CA MET A 97 7.13 25.71 6.13
C MET A 97 6.19 25.65 7.32
N SER A 98 4.91 25.41 7.08
CA SER A 98 3.90 25.21 8.11
C SER A 98 3.13 23.92 7.87
N LEU A 99 2.69 23.30 8.96
CA LEU A 99 1.78 22.17 8.96
C LEU A 99 0.45 22.61 9.54
N GLU A 100 -0.63 22.37 8.79
CA GLU A 100 -1.98 22.78 9.20
C GLU A 100 -2.93 21.58 9.15
N PRO A 101 -3.72 21.32 10.23
CA PRO A 101 -3.81 22.11 11.47
C PRO A 101 -2.58 21.96 12.38
N VAL A 102 -2.33 23.00 13.20
CA VAL A 102 -1.10 23.15 14.03
C VAL A 102 -1.04 22.19 15.23
N GLU A 103 -2.13 21.49 15.54
CA GLU A 103 -2.25 20.60 16.72
C GLU A 103 -1.43 19.29 16.62
N VAL A 104 -0.60 19.15 15.58
CA VAL A 104 0.28 17.99 15.37
C VAL A 104 1.48 18.04 16.31
N LEU A 105 1.41 17.24 17.39
CA LEU A 105 2.37 17.19 18.51
C LEU A 105 3.74 16.56 18.18
N SER A 106 4.13 16.50 16.90
CA SER A 106 5.47 16.02 16.52
C SER A 106 6.14 16.72 15.38
N ALA A 107 5.54 17.77 14.81
CA ALA A 107 6.36 18.79 14.21
C ALA A 107 7.27 19.40 15.31
N PRO A 108 8.52 19.77 15.01
CA PRO A 108 9.22 20.71 15.87
C PRO A 108 8.30 21.91 16.13
N ALA A 109 8.19 22.33 17.39
CA ALA A 109 7.24 23.35 17.80
C ALA A 109 7.31 24.53 16.83
N GLN A 110 6.17 24.89 16.22
CA GLN A 110 6.19 25.98 15.27
C GLN A 110 6.61 27.27 16.01
N ILE A 111 7.64 27.92 15.49
CA ILE A 111 8.23 29.13 16.06
C ILE A 111 7.83 30.35 15.24
N TYR A 112 7.92 31.51 15.87
CA TYR A 112 7.82 32.79 15.18
C TYR A 112 9.22 33.39 15.05
N GLN A 113 9.68 33.62 13.82
CA GLN A 113 10.97 34.25 13.53
C GLN A 113 10.79 35.51 12.68
N ALA A 114 10.51 36.64 13.33
CA ALA A 114 10.24 37.93 12.69
C ALA A 114 11.34 38.43 11.74
N GLN A 115 12.58 37.98 11.96
CA GLN A 115 13.72 38.30 11.09
C GLN A 115 13.58 37.73 9.67
N TRP A 116 12.85 36.62 9.51
CA TRP A 116 12.69 35.94 8.22
C TRP A 116 11.33 36.19 7.58
N TYR A 117 10.31 36.52 8.38
CA TYR A 117 8.95 36.75 7.89
C TYR A 117 8.34 37.98 8.56
N ALA A 118 8.15 39.03 7.77
CA ALA A 118 7.69 40.33 8.24
C ALA A 118 6.16 40.40 8.34
N ASN A 119 5.47 39.59 7.53
CA ASN A 119 4.01 39.56 7.49
C ASN A 119 3.46 38.38 8.31
N SER A 120 2.49 38.66 9.17
CA SER A 120 1.70 37.69 9.97
C SER A 120 2.45 36.98 11.09
N GLY A 121 1.88 36.99 12.30
CA GLY A 121 2.29 36.15 13.44
C GLY A 121 2.09 34.64 13.20
N ALA A 122 2.14 34.19 11.96
CA ALA A 122 2.09 32.80 11.55
C ALA A 122 3.34 32.08 12.08
N ARG A 123 3.10 30.92 12.68
CA ARG A 123 4.18 30.06 13.16
C ARG A 123 4.55 29.09 12.04
N HIS A 124 5.83 28.75 11.97
CA HIS A 124 6.38 27.83 10.99
C HIS A 124 7.36 26.87 11.65
N LEU A 125 7.68 25.76 10.99
CA LEU A 125 8.73 24.83 11.41
C LEU A 125 10.06 25.59 11.56
N PRO A 126 10.90 25.27 12.56
CA PRO A 126 12.21 25.88 12.69
C PRO A 126 13.05 25.67 11.44
N VAL A 127 13.66 26.75 10.95
CA VAL A 127 14.48 26.73 9.73
C VAL A 127 15.65 25.77 9.91
N ALA A 128 15.70 24.73 9.07
CA ALA A 128 16.85 23.83 8.98
C ALA A 128 17.96 24.48 8.14
N ALA A 129 19.18 24.53 8.67
CA ALA A 129 20.31 25.21 8.02
C ALA A 129 20.74 24.55 6.69
N ASP A 130 20.47 23.25 6.55
CA ASP A 130 20.75 22.41 5.38
C ASP A 130 19.50 22.16 4.52
N GLY A 131 18.34 22.70 4.91
CA GLY A 131 17.07 22.47 4.21
C GLY A 131 16.49 21.06 4.42
N ILE A 132 16.96 20.31 5.42
CA ILE A 132 16.50 18.96 5.72
C ILE A 132 15.64 18.96 6.98
N TYR A 133 14.45 18.36 6.89
CA TYR A 133 13.52 18.24 8.01
C TYR A 133 13.13 16.78 8.18
N ASP A 134 13.12 16.31 9.42
CA ASP A 134 12.73 14.94 9.74
C ASP A 134 11.89 14.92 11.01
N PHE A 135 10.64 14.51 10.88
CA PHE A 135 9.72 14.43 12.00
C PHE A 135 8.53 13.49 11.69
N VAL A 136 7.75 13.18 12.73
CA VAL A 136 6.56 12.33 12.64
C VAL A 136 5.30 13.18 12.79
N ILE A 137 4.20 12.83 12.13
CA ILE A 137 2.89 13.42 12.43
C ILE A 137 2.30 12.71 13.65
N LYS A 138 2.14 13.40 14.79
CA LYS A 138 1.49 12.83 15.98
C LYS A 138 0.18 13.55 16.28
N ILE A 139 -0.88 12.76 16.38
CA ILE A 139 -2.20 13.20 16.84
C ILE A 139 -2.61 12.27 17.99
N PRO A 140 -3.04 12.80 19.15
CA PRO A 140 -3.48 11.98 20.28
C PRO A 140 -4.60 11.01 19.89
N ASN A 141 -4.59 9.81 20.49
CA ASN A 141 -5.62 8.79 20.32
C ASN A 141 -5.79 8.27 18.88
N ALA A 142 -4.83 8.49 17.97
CA ALA A 142 -4.89 7.96 16.60
C ALA A 142 -4.89 6.41 16.54
N ASP A 143 -4.41 5.75 17.60
CA ASP A 143 -4.47 4.30 17.79
C ASP A 143 -5.85 3.79 18.24
N THR A 144 -6.77 4.67 18.63
CA THR A 144 -8.06 4.30 19.24
C THR A 144 -9.27 5.01 18.65
N SER A 145 -9.09 6.11 17.94
CA SER A 145 -10.14 6.91 17.30
C SER A 145 -9.92 6.98 15.79
N ILE A 146 -10.94 6.63 15.01
CA ILE A 146 -10.93 6.74 13.55
C ILE A 146 -10.77 8.20 13.12
N ASP A 147 -11.49 9.13 13.77
CA ASP A 147 -11.41 10.57 13.47
C ASP A 147 -10.00 11.11 13.72
N ALA A 148 -9.34 10.64 14.78
CA ALA A 148 -7.95 11.03 15.04
C ALA A 148 -7.01 10.42 14.00
N PHE A 149 -7.17 9.14 13.64
CA PHE A 149 -6.34 8.44 12.64
C PHE A 149 -6.47 9.04 11.23
N SER A 150 -7.65 9.55 10.88
CA SER A 150 -7.97 10.17 9.58
C SER A 150 -7.75 11.68 9.58
N SER A 151 -7.29 12.27 10.69
CA SER A 151 -7.04 13.71 10.79
C SER A 151 -5.86 14.13 9.92
N ALA A 152 -6.17 14.77 8.80
CA ALA A 152 -5.21 15.12 7.78
C ALA A 152 -4.50 16.46 8.07
N THR A 153 -3.22 16.53 7.70
CA THR A 153 -2.36 17.71 7.80
C THR A 153 -1.82 18.07 6.41
N VAL A 154 -1.75 19.36 6.10
CA VAL A 154 -1.23 19.88 4.83
C VAL A 154 0.11 20.59 5.06
N LEU A 155 1.08 20.36 4.17
CA LEU A 155 2.32 21.13 4.14
C LEU A 155 2.17 22.38 3.29
N ARG A 156 2.34 23.54 3.92
CA ARG A 156 2.36 24.85 3.27
C ARG A 156 3.73 25.46 3.36
N ALA A 157 4.09 26.26 2.37
CA ALA A 157 5.39 26.93 2.39
C ALA A 157 5.39 28.28 1.68
N VAL A 158 6.34 29.12 2.09
CA VAL A 158 6.63 30.41 1.48
C VAL A 158 8.13 30.67 1.60
N VAL A 159 8.74 31.27 0.57
CA VAL A 159 10.13 31.74 0.65
C VAL A 159 10.19 32.88 1.68
N ALA A 160 11.23 32.95 2.53
CA ALA A 160 11.37 34.03 3.50
C ALA A 160 11.31 35.43 2.85
N ASP A 161 10.83 36.43 3.59
CA ASP A 161 10.75 37.83 3.13
C ASP A 161 12.12 38.50 3.04
N ARG A 162 13.12 37.94 3.73
CA ARG A 162 14.47 38.50 3.84
C ARG A 162 15.52 37.40 3.64
N TYR A 163 16.65 37.75 3.03
CA TYR A 163 17.86 36.93 3.04
C TYR A 163 18.90 37.52 4.00
N ASP A 164 19.76 36.65 4.53
CA ASP A 164 20.73 36.93 5.59
C ASP A 164 20.11 37.60 6.84
N GLY A 165 18.79 37.43 7.05
CA GLY A 165 18.01 37.95 8.17
C GLY A 165 17.54 39.41 8.04
N ASP A 166 18.21 40.21 7.21
CA ASP A 166 18.03 41.66 7.24
C ASP A 166 17.60 42.27 5.90
N THR A 167 17.93 41.64 4.76
CA THR A 167 17.72 42.27 3.45
C THR A 167 16.43 41.76 2.80
N PRO A 168 15.43 42.62 2.53
CA PRO A 168 14.18 42.19 1.91
C PRO A 168 14.37 41.71 0.47
N ILE A 169 13.54 40.74 0.07
CA ILE A 169 13.45 40.32 -1.34
C ILE A 169 12.33 41.05 -2.07
N ASP A 170 12.57 41.32 -3.35
CA ASP A 170 11.57 41.80 -4.29
C ASP A 170 10.73 40.61 -4.77
N ARG A 171 9.44 40.61 -4.45
CA ARG A 171 8.49 39.55 -4.82
C ARG A 171 7.97 39.70 -6.26
N GLY A 172 8.42 40.73 -6.99
CA GLY A 172 8.04 40.97 -8.38
C GLY A 172 8.59 39.90 -9.31
N GLN A 173 7.77 39.52 -10.30
CA GLN A 173 8.17 38.59 -11.35
C GLN A 173 9.15 39.27 -12.33
N CYS A 174 10.19 38.55 -12.76
CA CYS A 174 11.18 39.06 -13.72
C CYS A 174 10.68 39.19 -15.17
N HIS A 175 9.36 39.29 -15.38
CA HIS A 175 8.79 39.50 -16.71
C HIS A 175 9.00 40.95 -17.17
N ASN A 176 9.37 41.16 -18.43
CA ASN A 176 9.68 42.48 -19.01
C ASN A 176 10.86 43.24 -18.37
N ARG A 177 11.79 42.53 -17.68
CA ARG A 177 13.03 43.09 -17.12
C ARG A 177 12.81 44.36 -16.28
N PRO A 178 12.02 44.29 -15.19
CA PRO A 178 11.90 45.42 -14.27
C PRO A 178 13.27 45.76 -13.66
N PRO A 179 13.50 46.95 -13.09
CA PRO A 179 14.80 47.30 -12.51
C PRO A 179 15.32 46.30 -11.48
N GLN A 180 14.41 45.67 -10.75
CA GLN A 180 14.68 44.64 -9.76
C GLN A 180 13.53 43.61 -9.74
N CYS A 181 13.86 42.34 -9.51
CA CYS A 181 12.89 41.24 -9.35
C CYS A 181 13.54 40.03 -8.66
N SER A 182 12.78 39.00 -8.31
CA SER A 182 13.34 37.70 -7.90
C SER A 182 12.82 36.56 -8.76
N SER A 183 13.66 35.55 -9.00
CA SER A 183 13.30 34.39 -9.83
C SER A 183 13.94 33.09 -9.31
N GLY A 184 13.61 31.97 -9.96
CA GLY A 184 14.01 30.63 -9.52
C GLY A 184 12.91 29.92 -8.73
N SER A 185 13.27 28.80 -8.10
CA SER A 185 12.34 28.02 -7.29
C SER A 185 13.09 27.13 -6.30
N TYR A 186 12.49 26.88 -5.15
CA TYR A 186 12.86 25.73 -4.34
C TYR A 186 12.06 24.50 -4.78
N LYS A 187 12.75 23.38 -4.93
CA LYS A 187 12.15 22.06 -5.06
C LYS A 187 12.04 21.45 -3.67
N VAL A 188 10.84 21.04 -3.29
CA VAL A 188 10.58 20.34 -2.03
C VAL A 188 10.31 18.88 -2.37
N THR A 189 11.09 17.98 -1.80
CA THR A 189 10.89 16.53 -1.93
C THR A 189 10.56 15.97 -0.56
N VAL A 190 9.56 15.10 -0.47
CA VAL A 190 9.13 14.47 0.79
C VAL A 190 9.09 12.96 0.60
N ASP A 191 9.92 12.26 1.36
CA ASP A 191 9.84 10.81 1.52
C ASP A 191 8.98 10.50 2.75
N VAL A 192 7.97 9.65 2.56
CA VAL A 192 6.97 9.30 3.58
C VAL A 192 7.19 7.87 4.03
N HIS A 193 7.50 7.68 5.31
CA HIS A 193 7.65 6.36 5.92
C HIS A 193 6.43 6.06 6.77
N ASN A 194 5.84 4.88 6.57
CA ASN A 194 4.54 4.52 7.14
C ASN A 194 4.58 3.45 8.25
N ASP A 195 5.76 3.06 8.75
CA ASP A 195 5.90 1.99 9.76
C ASP A 195 5.08 2.27 11.03
N GLU A 196 5.14 3.50 11.53
CA GLU A 196 4.40 3.90 12.73
C GLU A 196 2.90 4.07 12.44
N ARG A 197 2.52 4.51 11.23
CA ARG A 197 1.10 4.56 10.81
C ARG A 197 0.50 3.16 10.73
N LEU A 198 1.24 2.17 10.22
CA LEU A 198 0.85 0.76 10.25
C LEU A 198 0.66 0.28 11.69
N ARG A 199 1.58 0.59 12.60
CA ARG A 199 1.43 0.24 14.02
C ARG A 199 0.15 0.83 14.63
N LEU A 200 -0.15 2.09 14.34
CA LEU A 200 -1.39 2.74 14.78
C LEU A 200 -2.63 2.07 14.17
N LEU A 201 -2.60 1.69 12.88
CA LEU A 201 -3.69 0.96 12.24
C LEU A 201 -3.93 -0.40 12.91
N THR A 202 -2.87 -1.15 13.22
CA THR A 202 -2.96 -2.43 13.93
C THR A 202 -3.67 -2.29 15.27
N GLU A 203 -3.32 -1.28 16.07
CA GLU A 203 -3.98 -1.00 17.34
C GLU A 203 -5.44 -0.57 17.15
N LEU A 204 -5.69 0.31 16.17
CA LEU A 204 -7.03 0.84 15.86
C LEU A 204 -8.03 -0.26 15.49
N LEU A 205 -7.54 -1.29 14.79
CA LEU A 205 -8.32 -2.41 14.30
C LEU A 205 -8.43 -3.59 15.29
N LYS A 206 -7.91 -3.47 16.52
CA LYS A 206 -8.19 -4.43 17.61
C LYS A 206 -9.65 -4.38 18.10
N LYS A 207 -10.44 -3.39 17.67
CA LYS A 207 -11.87 -3.27 17.95
C LYS A 207 -12.64 -3.26 16.64
N LYS A 208 -13.88 -3.78 16.65
CA LYS A 208 -14.76 -3.74 15.48
C LYS A 208 -14.95 -2.30 14.99
N ARG A 209 -14.72 -2.08 13.69
CA ARG A 209 -14.97 -0.82 12.95
C ARG A 209 -15.77 -1.14 11.71
N SER A 210 -16.63 -0.25 11.25
CA SER A 210 -17.41 -0.48 10.03
C SER A 210 -16.50 -0.52 8.80
N THR A 211 -16.92 -1.26 7.77
CA THR A 211 -16.22 -1.34 6.48
C THR A 211 -15.95 0.05 5.88
N GLY A 212 -16.93 0.95 5.97
CA GLY A 212 -16.83 2.31 5.44
C GLY A 212 -15.81 3.19 6.17
N GLU A 213 -15.64 3.02 7.49
CA GLU A 213 -14.60 3.71 8.25
C GLU A 213 -13.21 3.23 7.82
N ILE A 214 -13.01 1.90 7.81
CA ILE A 214 -11.71 1.27 7.57
C ILE A 214 -11.20 1.57 6.17
N LEU A 215 -12.07 1.50 5.16
CA LEU A 215 -11.70 1.65 3.75
C LEU A 215 -11.92 3.07 3.22
N SER A 216 -12.21 4.02 4.11
CA SER A 216 -12.27 5.43 3.73
C SER A 216 -10.92 5.89 3.18
N ARG A 217 -10.96 6.87 2.26
CA ARG A 217 -9.76 7.42 1.62
C ARG A 217 -8.77 8.04 2.61
N ASP A 218 -9.24 8.51 3.77
CA ASP A 218 -8.39 9.15 4.76
C ASP A 218 -7.71 8.14 5.70
N VAL A 219 -8.29 6.95 5.88
CA VAL A 219 -7.65 5.82 6.58
C VAL A 219 -6.71 5.06 5.64
N MET A 220 -7.17 4.79 4.42
CA MET A 220 -6.43 4.08 3.36
C MET A 220 -5.91 5.07 2.31
N ASP A 221 -5.16 6.07 2.76
CA ASP A 221 -4.66 7.12 1.89
C ASP A 221 -3.67 6.56 0.85
N PRO A 222 -3.58 7.14 -0.36
CA PRO A 222 -2.74 6.60 -1.43
C PRO A 222 -1.26 6.46 -1.06
N LEU A 223 -0.70 7.37 -0.25
CA LEU A 223 0.71 7.30 0.15
C LEU A 223 0.95 6.14 1.10
N PHE A 224 -0.05 5.76 1.90
CA PHE A 224 0.03 4.64 2.82
C PHE A 224 -0.15 3.29 2.10
N VAL A 225 -1.17 3.13 1.25
CA VAL A 225 -1.48 1.84 0.61
C VAL A 225 -0.59 1.50 -0.59
N GLN A 226 0.12 2.50 -1.15
CA GLN A 226 1.08 2.30 -2.23
C GLN A 226 2.51 2.08 -1.73
N ASP A 227 2.77 2.30 -0.44
CA ASP A 227 4.10 2.10 0.15
C ASP A 227 4.47 0.61 0.16
N GLY A 228 5.41 0.24 -0.72
CA GLY A 228 5.84 -1.14 -0.90
C GLY A 228 6.42 -1.80 0.35
N HIS A 229 6.87 -1.02 1.33
CA HIS A 229 7.43 -1.56 2.59
C HIS A 229 6.37 -2.08 3.55
N VAL A 230 5.21 -1.43 3.61
CA VAL A 230 4.15 -1.76 4.58
C VAL A 230 2.91 -2.39 3.93
N LYS A 231 2.80 -2.35 2.59
CA LYS A 231 1.60 -2.76 1.85
C LYS A 231 1.11 -4.19 2.18
N ALA A 232 2.03 -5.14 2.28
CA ALA A 232 1.69 -6.53 2.63
C ALA A 232 1.21 -6.65 4.09
N ASP A 233 1.80 -5.87 5.00
CA ASP A 233 1.39 -5.87 6.41
C ASP A 233 0.05 -5.15 6.62
N ILE A 234 -0.27 -4.11 5.84
CA ILE A 234 -1.62 -3.53 5.81
C ILE A 234 -2.63 -4.61 5.40
N ALA A 235 -2.33 -5.40 4.36
CA ALA A 235 -3.18 -6.50 3.93
C ALA A 235 -3.40 -7.52 5.07
N ASN A 236 -2.34 -7.89 5.78
CA ASN A 236 -2.41 -8.81 6.93
C ASN A 236 -3.32 -8.27 8.04
N VAL A 237 -3.11 -7.02 8.46
CA VAL A 237 -3.90 -6.39 9.53
C VAL A 237 -5.38 -6.33 9.15
N LEU A 238 -5.70 -5.98 7.90
CA LEU A 238 -7.07 -5.96 7.40
C LEU A 238 -7.71 -7.34 7.36
N PHE A 239 -6.95 -8.35 6.92
CA PHE A 239 -7.42 -9.72 6.87
C PHE A 239 -7.69 -10.29 8.27
N GLU A 240 -6.79 -10.05 9.23
CA GLU A 240 -6.98 -10.42 10.64
C GLU A 240 -8.21 -9.73 11.24
N HIS A 241 -8.39 -8.43 10.98
CA HIS A 241 -9.56 -7.68 11.43
C HIS A 241 -10.86 -8.27 10.88
N ALA A 242 -10.91 -8.55 9.58
CA ALA A 242 -12.06 -9.18 8.93
C ALA A 242 -12.37 -10.55 9.56
N ASN A 243 -11.34 -11.38 9.75
CA ASN A 243 -11.46 -12.69 10.38
C ASN A 243 -12.02 -12.62 11.81
N ALA A 244 -11.62 -11.61 12.59
CA ALA A 244 -12.03 -11.46 13.98
C ALA A 244 -13.46 -10.94 14.16
N PHE A 245 -13.92 -10.01 13.31
CA PHE A 245 -15.17 -9.27 13.54
C PHE A 245 -16.27 -9.48 12.49
N TYR A 246 -15.94 -10.09 11.35
CA TYR A 246 -16.81 -10.20 10.18
C TYR A 246 -17.01 -11.65 9.69
N LYS A 247 -16.57 -12.66 10.44
CA LYS A 247 -16.99 -14.06 10.19
C LYS A 247 -18.39 -14.30 10.75
N GLY A 248 -19.40 -14.10 9.90
CA GLY A 248 -20.80 -14.34 10.25
C GLY A 248 -21.61 -14.97 9.12
N GLU A 249 -22.80 -15.45 9.46
CA GLU A 249 -23.65 -16.22 8.53
C GLU A 249 -24.69 -15.38 7.77
N THR A 250 -24.94 -14.14 8.19
CA THR A 250 -25.86 -13.25 7.46
C THR A 250 -25.20 -12.73 6.20
N ASN A 251 -25.98 -12.56 5.13
CA ASN A 251 -25.46 -12.03 3.87
C ASN A 251 -24.79 -10.66 4.02
N ASP A 252 -25.34 -9.76 4.84
CA ASP A 252 -24.75 -8.42 5.05
C ASP A 252 -23.34 -8.49 5.65
N VAL A 253 -23.16 -9.27 6.72
CA VAL A 253 -21.84 -9.49 7.33
C VAL A 253 -20.87 -10.16 6.35
N ARG A 254 -21.34 -11.10 5.52
CA ARG A 254 -20.52 -11.71 4.45
C ARG A 254 -20.09 -10.70 3.40
N ARG A 255 -20.95 -9.73 3.05
CA ARG A 255 -20.60 -8.65 2.11
C ARG A 255 -19.53 -7.73 2.70
N ASP A 256 -19.68 -7.34 3.97
CA ASP A 256 -18.67 -6.54 4.67
C ASP A 256 -17.31 -7.27 4.72
N TYR A 257 -17.32 -8.55 5.12
CA TYR A 257 -16.14 -9.41 5.11
C TYR A 257 -15.49 -9.43 3.71
N LEU A 258 -16.29 -9.72 2.68
CA LEU A 258 -15.83 -9.78 1.30
C LEU A 258 -15.20 -8.45 0.85
N THR A 259 -15.79 -7.31 1.21
CA THR A 259 -15.26 -5.99 0.85
C THR A 259 -13.88 -5.73 1.48
N ILE A 260 -13.72 -6.04 2.78
CA ILE A 260 -12.43 -5.84 3.47
C ILE A 260 -11.36 -6.81 2.92
N VAL A 261 -11.69 -8.10 2.79
CA VAL A 261 -10.72 -9.10 2.31
C VAL A 261 -10.37 -8.88 0.84
N SER A 262 -11.31 -8.44 0.00
CA SER A 262 -11.01 -8.08 -1.39
C SER A 262 -10.07 -6.89 -1.49
N PHE A 263 -10.23 -5.88 -0.63
CA PHE A 263 -9.29 -4.76 -0.56
C PHE A 263 -7.90 -5.23 -0.11
N ALA A 264 -7.83 -6.04 0.96
CA ALA A 264 -6.58 -6.62 1.44
C ALA A 264 -5.87 -7.46 0.37
N SER A 265 -6.59 -8.32 -0.36
CA SER A 265 -6.05 -9.11 -1.46
C SER A 265 -5.59 -8.25 -2.64
N GLY A 266 -6.19 -7.08 -2.86
CA GLY A 266 -5.68 -6.10 -3.83
C GLY A 266 -4.33 -5.49 -3.42
N LEU A 267 -4.06 -5.42 -2.11
CA LEU A 267 -2.78 -4.96 -1.60
C LEU A 267 -1.70 -6.03 -1.71
N ASP A 268 -2.02 -7.26 -1.32
CA ASP A 268 -1.16 -8.44 -1.45
C ASP A 268 -1.84 -9.54 -2.30
N PRO A 269 -1.69 -9.49 -3.64
CA PRO A 269 -2.32 -10.46 -4.54
C PRO A 269 -1.63 -11.84 -4.54
N THR A 270 -0.54 -12.01 -3.79
CA THR A 270 0.22 -13.27 -3.72
C THR A 270 -0.27 -14.21 -2.61
N ARG A 271 -1.23 -13.75 -1.81
CA ARG A 271 -1.85 -14.47 -0.69
C ARG A 271 -3.02 -15.33 -1.15
N GLY A 272 -2.72 -16.60 -1.41
CA GLY A 272 -3.71 -17.60 -1.82
C GLY A 272 -4.80 -17.85 -0.77
N ASP A 273 -4.50 -17.68 0.51
CA ASP A 273 -5.44 -17.85 1.62
C ASP A 273 -6.52 -16.75 1.65
N MET A 274 -6.16 -15.48 1.38
CA MET A 274 -7.13 -14.40 1.23
C MET A 274 -8.06 -14.65 0.03
N LEU A 275 -7.51 -15.10 -1.10
CA LEU A 275 -8.30 -15.45 -2.29
C LEU A 275 -9.23 -16.64 -2.02
N ASN A 276 -8.80 -17.63 -1.23
CA ASN A 276 -9.64 -18.72 -0.79
C ASN A 276 -10.80 -18.25 0.09
N GLU A 277 -10.58 -17.28 0.99
CA GLU A 277 -11.64 -16.71 1.81
C GLU A 277 -12.65 -15.89 0.98
N ILE A 278 -12.18 -15.14 -0.02
CA ILE A 278 -13.05 -14.44 -1.00
C ILE A 278 -13.94 -15.44 -1.74
N ALA A 279 -13.33 -16.48 -2.31
CA ALA A 279 -14.05 -17.54 -3.02
C ALA A 279 -15.07 -18.27 -2.13
N ALA A 280 -14.68 -18.66 -0.92
CA ALA A 280 -15.56 -19.31 0.04
C ALA A 280 -16.76 -18.41 0.41
N THR A 281 -16.54 -17.12 0.54
CA THR A 281 -17.60 -16.14 0.84
C THR A 281 -18.58 -16.01 -0.33
N TYR A 282 -18.08 -15.95 -1.57
CA TYR A 282 -18.95 -15.97 -2.76
C TYR A 282 -19.78 -17.26 -2.86
N ILE A 283 -19.19 -18.43 -2.56
CA ILE A 283 -19.92 -19.71 -2.52
C ILE A 283 -21.06 -19.63 -1.48
N ALA A 284 -20.77 -19.12 -0.28
CA ALA A 284 -21.78 -18.97 0.78
C ALA A 284 -22.89 -17.97 0.45
N LEU A 285 -22.61 -16.99 -0.42
CA LEU A 285 -23.58 -16.04 -0.96
C LEU A 285 -24.36 -16.58 -2.17
N GLY A 286 -23.98 -17.76 -2.71
CA GLY A 286 -24.57 -18.35 -3.92
C GLY A 286 -24.07 -17.73 -5.23
N GLU A 287 -22.97 -16.97 -5.19
CA GLU A 287 -22.42 -16.24 -6.34
C GLU A 287 -21.33 -17.05 -7.05
N PHE A 288 -21.72 -18.19 -7.63
CA PHE A 288 -20.79 -19.18 -8.19
C PHE A 288 -19.92 -18.65 -9.34
N THR A 289 -20.42 -17.72 -10.15
CA THR A 289 -19.63 -17.11 -11.24
C THR A 289 -18.45 -16.30 -10.69
N ALA A 290 -18.67 -15.50 -9.64
CA ALA A 290 -17.63 -14.75 -8.97
C ALA A 290 -16.66 -15.69 -8.24
N ALA A 291 -17.20 -16.68 -7.50
CA ALA A 291 -16.41 -17.71 -6.84
C ALA A 291 -15.48 -18.44 -7.83
N THR A 292 -15.97 -18.81 -9.01
CA THR A 292 -15.18 -19.50 -10.03
C THR A 292 -13.99 -18.65 -10.52
N ALA A 293 -14.23 -17.36 -10.74
CA ALA A 293 -13.18 -16.44 -11.16
C ALA A 293 -12.08 -16.31 -10.10
N ASP A 294 -12.44 -16.20 -8.82
CA ASP A 294 -11.46 -16.04 -7.74
C ASP A 294 -10.78 -17.35 -7.33
N VAL A 295 -11.48 -18.50 -7.38
CA VAL A 295 -10.86 -19.83 -7.20
C VAL A 295 -9.79 -20.06 -8.27
N LYS A 296 -10.02 -19.62 -9.52
CA LYS A 296 -9.01 -19.75 -10.57
C LYS A 296 -7.74 -18.96 -10.21
N LYS A 297 -7.88 -17.70 -9.79
CA LYS A 297 -6.75 -16.88 -9.33
C LYS A 297 -6.05 -17.51 -8.12
N ALA A 298 -6.82 -17.97 -7.14
CA ALA A 298 -6.31 -18.65 -5.95
C ALA A 298 -5.50 -19.89 -6.32
N LEU A 299 -5.94 -20.64 -7.34
CA LEU A 299 -5.26 -21.85 -7.79
C LEU A 299 -3.94 -21.53 -8.46
N ASP A 300 -3.93 -20.54 -9.36
CA ASP A 300 -2.72 -20.08 -10.04
C ASP A 300 -1.66 -19.62 -9.02
N VAL A 301 -2.07 -18.82 -8.03
CA VAL A 301 -1.19 -18.31 -6.96
C VAL A 301 -0.72 -19.43 -6.03
N SER A 302 -1.64 -20.22 -5.48
CA SER A 302 -1.31 -21.25 -4.49
C SER A 302 -0.46 -22.37 -5.10
N LYS A 303 -0.72 -22.74 -6.36
CA LYS A 303 0.08 -23.72 -7.08
C LYS A 303 1.48 -23.18 -7.37
N ALA A 304 1.61 -21.93 -7.80
CA ALA A 304 2.90 -21.30 -7.99
C ALA A 304 3.72 -21.21 -6.69
N ASN A 305 3.07 -20.90 -5.56
CA ASN A 305 3.73 -20.88 -4.25
C ASN A 305 4.18 -22.28 -3.84
N TYR A 306 3.31 -23.28 -3.97
CA TYR A 306 3.63 -24.69 -3.71
C TYR A 306 4.82 -25.18 -4.57
N ASP A 307 4.83 -24.88 -5.86
CA ASP A 307 5.86 -25.38 -6.78
C ASP A 307 7.22 -24.70 -6.57
N LYS A 308 7.25 -23.43 -6.12
CA LYS A 308 8.48 -22.69 -5.79
C LYS A 308 9.13 -23.17 -4.48
N GLU A 309 8.33 -23.71 -3.58
CA GLU A 309 8.79 -24.05 -2.25
C GLU A 309 9.51 -25.42 -2.22
N PRO A 310 10.72 -25.50 -1.64
CA PRO A 310 11.46 -26.75 -1.55
C PRO A 310 10.79 -27.71 -0.55
N SER A 311 10.95 -29.02 -0.78
CA SER A 311 10.48 -30.03 0.17
C SER A 311 11.46 -30.16 1.36
N PRO A 312 10.96 -30.38 2.60
CA PRO A 312 9.55 -30.40 2.99
C PRO A 312 8.95 -28.99 2.97
N ARG A 313 7.72 -28.88 2.46
CA ARG A 313 7.01 -27.61 2.32
C ARG A 313 6.36 -27.19 3.64
N GLU A 314 6.23 -25.90 3.85
CA GLU A 314 5.49 -25.31 4.96
C GLU A 314 4.01 -25.73 4.88
N PRO A 315 3.40 -26.16 6.00
CA PRO A 315 2.01 -26.64 6.00
C PRO A 315 1.01 -25.64 5.45
N ASP A 316 1.22 -24.34 5.69
CA ASP A 316 0.32 -23.27 5.25
C ASP A 316 0.21 -23.21 3.73
N THR A 317 1.32 -23.39 3.01
CA THR A 317 1.32 -23.44 1.54
C THR A 317 0.52 -24.63 1.02
N VAL A 318 0.72 -25.80 1.62
CA VAL A 318 0.04 -27.05 1.22
C VAL A 318 -1.47 -26.97 1.51
N ILE A 319 -1.83 -26.55 2.72
CA ILE A 319 -3.23 -26.41 3.15
C ILE A 319 -3.95 -25.35 2.31
N THR A 320 -3.28 -24.26 1.95
CA THR A 320 -3.86 -23.23 1.09
C THR A 320 -4.20 -23.80 -0.30
N LEU A 321 -3.28 -24.53 -0.93
CA LEU A 321 -3.55 -25.18 -2.22
C LEU A 321 -4.67 -26.23 -2.11
N ALA A 322 -4.63 -27.08 -1.09
CA ALA A 322 -5.65 -28.10 -0.83
C ALA A 322 -7.04 -27.47 -0.64
N LYS A 323 -7.12 -26.38 0.13
CA LYS A 323 -8.35 -25.60 0.31
C LYS A 323 -8.85 -25.02 -1.01
N THR A 324 -7.98 -24.50 -1.88
CA THR A 324 -8.38 -24.01 -3.20
C THR A 324 -9.00 -25.11 -4.05
N LEU A 325 -8.40 -26.30 -4.07
CA LEU A 325 -8.94 -27.46 -4.78
C LEU A 325 -10.29 -27.89 -4.21
N GLY A 326 -10.43 -27.89 -2.88
CA GLY A 326 -11.70 -28.15 -2.19
C GLY A 326 -12.79 -27.13 -2.53
N LEU A 327 -12.47 -25.83 -2.60
CA LEU A 327 -13.42 -24.80 -3.01
C LEU A 327 -13.87 -24.99 -4.46
N LYS A 328 -12.92 -25.30 -5.36
CA LYS A 328 -13.23 -25.66 -6.76
C LYS A 328 -14.19 -26.85 -6.83
N ALA A 329 -13.94 -27.89 -6.02
CA ALA A 329 -14.82 -29.04 -5.92
C ALA A 329 -16.22 -28.67 -5.40
N SER A 330 -16.30 -27.81 -4.37
CA SER A 330 -17.57 -27.33 -3.82
C SER A 330 -18.40 -26.55 -4.84
N ILE A 331 -17.77 -25.76 -5.72
CA ILE A 331 -18.48 -25.09 -6.82
C ILE A 331 -19.11 -26.13 -7.74
N TRP A 332 -18.36 -27.17 -8.16
CA TRP A 332 -18.89 -28.26 -8.99
C TRP A 332 -20.09 -28.97 -8.35
N VAL A 333 -20.08 -29.13 -7.03
CA VAL A 333 -21.20 -29.71 -6.28
C VAL A 333 -22.41 -28.76 -6.29
N GLN A 334 -22.22 -27.45 -6.16
CA GLN A 334 -23.32 -26.51 -5.88
C GLN A 334 -23.87 -25.75 -7.10
N GLU A 335 -23.09 -25.57 -8.18
CA GLU A 335 -23.43 -24.67 -9.29
C GLU A 335 -24.64 -25.12 -10.12
N ARG A 336 -25.06 -26.40 -10.03
CA ARG A 336 -26.13 -26.93 -10.89
C ARG A 336 -27.27 -27.58 -10.09
N GLY A 337 -28.43 -26.94 -10.13
CA GLY A 337 -29.70 -27.47 -9.60
C GLY A 337 -30.18 -28.79 -10.23
N ALA A 338 -29.51 -29.25 -11.29
CA ALA A 338 -29.60 -30.61 -11.82
C ALA A 338 -28.18 -31.21 -11.85
N MET A 339 -27.71 -31.69 -10.69
CA MET A 339 -26.41 -32.37 -10.57
C MET A 339 -26.33 -33.54 -11.55
N VAL A 340 -25.36 -33.50 -12.47
CA VAL A 340 -25.04 -34.64 -13.34
C VAL A 340 -23.98 -35.48 -12.66
N GLY A 341 -24.09 -36.81 -12.74
CA GLY A 341 -23.15 -37.69 -12.05
C GLY A 341 -21.67 -37.47 -12.42
N THR A 342 -21.39 -36.95 -13.62
CA THR A 342 -20.05 -36.55 -14.07
C THR A 342 -19.48 -35.41 -13.24
N ASP A 343 -20.28 -34.41 -12.89
CA ASP A 343 -19.83 -33.22 -12.16
C ASP A 343 -19.44 -33.58 -10.73
N LEU A 344 -20.21 -34.48 -10.10
CA LEU A 344 -19.89 -35.03 -8.78
C LEU A 344 -18.59 -35.85 -8.79
N MET A 345 -18.33 -36.63 -9.84
CA MET A 345 -17.07 -37.37 -9.98
C MET A 345 -15.86 -36.44 -10.15
N VAL A 346 -16.01 -35.31 -10.85
CA VAL A 346 -14.97 -34.28 -10.94
C VAL A 346 -14.68 -33.68 -9.56
N ALA A 347 -15.72 -33.33 -8.80
CA ALA A 347 -15.57 -32.83 -7.44
C ALA A 347 -14.86 -33.83 -6.53
N VAL A 348 -15.22 -35.12 -6.58
CA VAL A 348 -14.54 -36.19 -5.84
C VAL A 348 -13.06 -36.27 -6.21
N GLY A 349 -12.73 -36.18 -7.51
CA GLY A 349 -11.34 -36.15 -7.97
C GLY A 349 -10.53 -35.01 -7.37
N LEU A 350 -11.10 -33.81 -7.34
CA LEU A 350 -10.46 -32.62 -6.77
C LEU A 350 -10.25 -32.74 -5.25
N TYR A 351 -11.24 -33.25 -4.50
CA TYR A 351 -11.07 -33.49 -3.06
C TYR A 351 -9.99 -34.54 -2.77
N ARG A 352 -9.92 -35.61 -3.56
CA ARG A 352 -8.86 -36.62 -3.43
C ARG A 352 -7.49 -36.06 -3.75
N GLU A 353 -7.37 -35.22 -4.77
CA GLU A 353 -6.13 -34.52 -5.10
C GLU A 353 -5.68 -33.60 -3.96
N ALA A 354 -6.60 -32.83 -3.37
CA ALA A 354 -6.33 -32.01 -2.20
C ALA A 354 -5.82 -32.83 -1.01
N ALA A 355 -6.46 -33.96 -0.72
CA ALA A 355 -6.03 -34.86 0.34
C ALA A 355 -4.66 -35.49 0.09
N ASP A 356 -4.35 -35.82 -1.17
CA ASP A 356 -3.05 -36.39 -1.57
C ASP A 356 -1.90 -35.42 -1.34
N TYR A 357 -2.06 -34.13 -1.69
CA TYR A 357 -1.08 -33.09 -1.36
C TYR A 357 -0.80 -33.03 0.15
N CYS A 358 -1.85 -33.00 0.96
CA CYS A 358 -1.72 -32.93 2.42
C CYS A 358 -1.08 -34.21 3.00
N ASN A 359 -1.48 -35.41 2.57
CA ASN A 359 -0.90 -36.67 3.05
C ASN A 359 0.59 -36.84 2.68
N LYS A 360 0.97 -36.47 1.45
CA LYS A 360 2.35 -36.59 0.97
C LYS A 360 3.31 -35.71 1.77
N GLU A 361 2.94 -34.45 1.99
CA GLU A 361 3.78 -33.53 2.77
C GLU A 361 3.72 -33.83 4.27
N ALA A 362 2.61 -34.39 4.80
CA ALA A 362 2.55 -34.85 6.19
C ALA A 362 3.62 -35.91 6.48
N ALA A 363 3.89 -36.82 5.54
CA ALA A 363 4.88 -37.88 5.73
C ALA A 363 6.32 -37.33 5.91
N THR A 364 6.62 -36.16 5.33
CA THR A 364 7.94 -35.52 5.33
C THR A 364 8.03 -34.29 6.23
N ALA A 365 6.93 -33.88 6.87
CA ALA A 365 6.88 -32.71 7.73
C ALA A 365 7.83 -32.82 8.93
N ARG A 366 8.44 -31.68 9.30
CA ARG A 366 9.54 -31.60 10.26
C ARG A 366 9.09 -31.73 11.71
N SER A 367 7.90 -31.21 12.04
CA SER A 367 7.39 -31.20 13.40
C SER A 367 6.12 -32.04 13.55
N ALA A 368 5.92 -32.53 14.77
CA ALA A 368 4.71 -33.18 15.25
C ALA A 368 3.43 -32.34 14.95
N ALA A 369 3.49 -31.05 15.25
CA ALA A 369 2.38 -30.11 15.02
C ALA A 369 2.05 -29.98 13.53
N ASP A 370 3.06 -29.85 12.67
CA ASP A 370 2.88 -29.74 11.22
C ASP A 370 2.27 -31.00 10.62
N LYS A 371 2.75 -32.17 11.07
CA LYS A 371 2.14 -33.47 10.71
C LYS A 371 0.67 -33.51 11.10
N ALA A 372 0.34 -33.13 12.33
CA ALA A 372 -1.03 -33.14 12.81
C ALA A 372 -1.93 -32.22 11.98
N ARG A 373 -1.46 -31.03 11.61
CA ARG A 373 -2.18 -30.08 10.74
C ARG A 373 -2.42 -30.63 9.34
N LEU A 374 -1.39 -31.19 8.71
CA LEU A 374 -1.48 -31.75 7.35
C LEU A 374 -2.35 -33.01 7.30
N TYR A 375 -2.24 -33.92 8.27
CA TYR A 375 -3.15 -35.07 8.35
C TYR A 375 -4.61 -34.66 8.61
N ASN A 376 -4.85 -33.60 9.39
CA ASN A 376 -6.19 -33.04 9.54
C ASN A 376 -6.74 -32.48 8.22
N CYS A 377 -5.93 -31.74 7.46
CA CYS A 377 -6.28 -31.30 6.11
C CYS A 377 -6.69 -32.49 5.21
N ALA A 378 -5.85 -33.53 5.17
CA ALA A 378 -6.13 -34.70 4.34
C ALA A 378 -7.43 -35.42 4.75
N LYS A 379 -7.63 -35.59 6.07
CA LYS A 379 -8.85 -36.17 6.65
C LYS A 379 -10.09 -35.40 6.20
N ASP A 380 -10.10 -34.08 6.32
CA ASP A 380 -11.27 -33.25 5.99
C ASP A 380 -11.65 -33.39 4.51
N HIS A 381 -10.67 -33.33 3.61
CA HIS A 381 -10.91 -33.50 2.17
C HIS A 381 -11.33 -34.94 1.78
N LEU A 382 -10.84 -35.97 2.46
CA LEU A 382 -11.30 -37.35 2.25
C LEU A 382 -12.75 -37.55 2.70
N ILE A 383 -13.16 -36.90 3.80
CA ILE A 383 -14.56 -36.88 4.25
C ILE A 383 -15.45 -36.23 3.19
N ASP A 384 -15.05 -35.09 2.65
CA ASP A 384 -15.82 -34.38 1.62
C ASP A 384 -15.90 -35.18 0.31
N ALA A 385 -14.81 -35.85 -0.09
CA ALA A 385 -14.82 -36.79 -1.21
C ALA A 385 -15.81 -37.94 -0.99
N GLY A 386 -15.78 -38.59 0.18
CA GLY A 386 -16.69 -39.69 0.52
C GLY A 386 -18.16 -39.26 0.55
N ARG A 387 -18.45 -38.10 1.15
CA ARG A 387 -19.81 -37.52 1.19
C ARG A 387 -20.34 -37.21 -0.20
N THR A 388 -19.52 -36.57 -1.04
CA THR A 388 -19.88 -36.22 -2.42
C THR A 388 -20.17 -37.48 -3.24
N LEU A 389 -19.34 -38.51 -3.08
CA LEU A 389 -19.51 -39.78 -3.79
C LEU A 389 -20.78 -40.53 -3.36
N ALA A 390 -21.11 -40.49 -2.06
CA ALA A 390 -22.34 -41.07 -1.54
C ALA A 390 -23.62 -40.42 -2.10
N MET A 391 -23.56 -39.18 -2.59
CA MET A 391 -24.71 -38.52 -3.26
C MET A 391 -25.15 -39.23 -4.54
N LEU A 392 -24.26 -39.99 -5.20
CA LEU A 392 -24.58 -40.74 -6.42
C LEU A 392 -25.40 -42.01 -6.17
N ARG A 393 -25.45 -42.50 -4.93
CA ARG A 393 -26.32 -43.62 -4.47
C ARG A 393 -26.24 -44.93 -5.27
N THR A 394 -25.19 -45.17 -6.04
CA THR A 394 -24.93 -46.49 -6.66
C THR A 394 -24.14 -47.37 -5.70
N ARG A 395 -24.29 -48.70 -5.80
CA ARG A 395 -23.56 -49.65 -4.95
C ARG A 395 -22.04 -49.45 -5.05
N GLU A 396 -21.52 -49.28 -6.25
CA GLU A 396 -20.10 -49.08 -6.50
C GLU A 396 -19.58 -47.79 -5.84
N ASN A 397 -20.33 -46.69 -5.97
CA ASN A 397 -19.96 -45.42 -5.38
C ASN A 397 -20.05 -45.44 -3.84
N LEU A 398 -20.99 -46.18 -3.27
CA LEU A 398 -21.08 -46.36 -1.81
C LEU A 398 -19.90 -47.17 -1.25
N ILE A 399 -19.44 -48.19 -1.98
CA ILE A 399 -18.23 -48.97 -1.58
C ILE A 399 -17.00 -48.06 -1.62
N LEU A 400 -16.82 -47.28 -2.68
CA LEU A 400 -15.71 -46.33 -2.78
C LEU A 400 -15.79 -45.22 -1.72
N ALA A 401 -17.00 -44.76 -1.37
CA ALA A 401 -17.19 -43.77 -0.32
C ALA A 401 -16.75 -44.30 1.05
N ASP A 402 -17.09 -45.56 1.37
CA ASP A 402 -16.66 -46.23 2.59
C ASP A 402 -15.12 -46.36 2.69
N GLN A 403 -14.46 -46.66 1.56
CA GLN A 403 -13.00 -46.68 1.48
C GLN A 403 -12.39 -45.32 1.79
N LEU A 404 -12.90 -44.24 1.18
CA LEU A 404 -12.43 -42.88 1.43
C LEU A 404 -12.64 -42.46 2.90
N LEU A 405 -13.76 -42.83 3.50
CA LEU A 405 -14.01 -42.58 4.93
C LEU A 405 -13.08 -43.38 5.83
N THR A 406 -12.71 -44.60 5.44
CA THR A 406 -11.71 -45.40 6.14
C THR A 406 -10.32 -44.76 6.07
N GLU A 407 -9.92 -44.26 4.89
CA GLU A 407 -8.68 -43.48 4.72
C GLU A 407 -8.69 -42.22 5.58
N ALA A 408 -9.83 -41.51 5.67
CA ALA A 408 -9.97 -40.36 6.55
C ALA A 408 -9.77 -40.73 8.03
N GLN A 409 -10.28 -41.88 8.48
CA GLN A 409 -10.04 -42.36 9.85
C GLN A 409 -8.56 -42.66 10.11
N ILE A 410 -7.84 -43.19 9.12
CA ILE A 410 -6.40 -43.42 9.22
C ILE A 410 -5.66 -42.08 9.35
N ALA A 411 -5.98 -41.10 8.51
CA ALA A 411 -5.41 -39.76 8.60
C ALA A 411 -5.70 -39.10 9.97
N ALA A 412 -6.92 -39.26 10.49
CA ALA A 412 -7.28 -38.78 11.82
C ALA A 412 -6.43 -39.41 12.94
N ARG A 413 -6.19 -40.73 12.88
CA ARG A 413 -5.32 -41.42 13.84
C ARG A 413 -3.88 -40.93 13.75
N ASN A 414 -3.33 -40.84 12.54
CA ASN A 414 -1.98 -40.31 12.33
C ASN A 414 -1.82 -38.88 12.84
N SER A 415 -2.87 -38.06 12.77
CA SER A 415 -2.88 -36.71 13.34
C SER A 415 -2.77 -36.73 14.87
N VAL A 416 -3.50 -37.62 15.54
CA VAL A 416 -3.47 -37.78 17.01
C VAL A 416 -2.13 -38.34 17.46
N ASP A 417 -1.61 -39.37 16.77
CA ASP A 417 -0.33 -40.01 17.10
C ASP A 417 0.89 -39.09 16.85
N SER A 418 0.68 -37.97 16.16
CA SER A 418 1.70 -36.94 15.92
C SER A 418 1.78 -35.91 17.05
N ASN A 419 0.80 -35.81 17.95
CA ASN A 419 0.84 -34.92 19.13
C ASN A 419 1.51 -35.60 20.31
#